data_AF-A0A7S2SEW5-F1
#
_entry.id   AF-A0A7S2SEW5-F1
#
_cell.length_a   1.000
_cell.length_b   1.000
_cell.length_c   1.000
_cell.angle_alpha   90.00
_cell.angle_beta   90.00
_cell.angle_gamma   90.00
#
_symmetry.space_group_name_H-M   'P 1'
#
loop_
_entity.id
_entity.type
_entity.pdbx_description
1 polymer ?
#
loop_
_entity_poly.entity_id
_entity_poly.type
_entity_poly.pdbx_seq_one_letter_code
_entity_poly.pdbx_strand_id
1 'polypeptide(L)'
;DLVMMESLDIIAKIDADPRFGPTELIAPASGRKDIKAWQKSVQTLLRTLQRPRYVATGLLPEFQQLDGRHAFIKNHQLPPYDKPEWKGDGSPENPGMDMETKLQLYAEAMASDPTPLIEDLNARLIELEDMLYCEHYCSEGGLSLDDIDLWARLRSITIIKELRWPGKLR
;
A
#
# COMPACT_ATOMS: atom_id res chain seq x y z
N ASP A 1 15.49 8.77 -25.34
CA ASP A 1 14.61 8.06 -24.40
C ASP A 1 14.35 8.91 -23.18
N LEU A 2 13.08 9.08 -22.81
CA LEU A 2 12.67 9.80 -21.60
C LEU A 2 12.50 8.76 -20.50
N VAL A 3 13.47 8.68 -19.58
CA VAL A 3 13.32 7.93 -18.32
C VAL A 3 12.87 8.94 -17.26
N MET A 4 11.69 8.72 -16.69
CA MET A 4 11.07 9.61 -15.70
C MET A 4 10.74 8.82 -14.43
N MET A 5 10.94 9.46 -13.28
CA MET A 5 10.55 8.96 -11.96
C MET A 5 9.34 9.76 -11.44
N GLU A 6 8.78 9.35 -10.29
CA GLU A 6 7.57 9.91 -9.67
C GLU A 6 6.26 9.62 -10.43
N SER A 7 5.34 8.93 -9.75
CA SER A 7 4.10 8.45 -10.40
C SER A 7 3.20 9.57 -10.88
N LEU A 8 3.11 10.68 -10.15
CA LEU A 8 2.24 11.81 -10.51
C LEU A 8 2.76 12.58 -11.73
N ASP A 9 4.08 12.71 -11.86
CA ASP A 9 4.72 13.33 -13.03
C ASP A 9 4.54 12.46 -14.27
N ILE A 10 4.66 11.13 -14.13
CA ILE A 10 4.38 10.18 -15.20
C ILE A 10 2.91 10.28 -15.65
N ILE A 11 1.97 10.31 -14.71
CA ILE A 11 0.53 10.45 -15.01
C ILE A 11 0.29 11.76 -15.77
N ALA A 12 0.77 12.89 -15.25
CA ALA A 12 0.60 14.20 -15.90
C ALA A 12 1.23 14.21 -17.30
N LYS A 13 2.39 13.58 -17.47
CA LYS A 13 3.07 13.48 -18.77
C LYS A 13 2.27 12.67 -19.78
N ILE A 14 1.67 11.57 -19.36
CA ILE A 14 0.85 10.70 -20.21
C ILE A 14 -0.48 11.38 -20.55
N ASP A 15 -1.18 11.95 -19.56
CA ASP A 15 -2.49 12.59 -19.73
C ASP A 15 -2.43 13.90 -20.56
N ALA A 16 -1.25 14.52 -20.66
CA ALA A 16 -1.03 15.68 -21.52
C ALA A 16 -0.57 15.35 -22.95
N ASP A 17 -0.34 14.07 -23.27
CA ASP A 17 0.29 13.66 -24.53
C ASP A 17 -0.70 12.90 -25.43
N PRO A 18 -1.15 13.51 -26.54
CA PRO A 18 -2.22 12.96 -27.39
C PRO A 18 -1.84 11.65 -28.10
N ARG A 19 -0.56 11.24 -28.04
CA ARG A 19 -0.12 9.94 -28.55
C ARG A 19 -0.66 8.77 -27.73
N PHE A 20 -1.03 9.01 -26.47
CA PHE A 20 -1.52 7.96 -25.56
C PHE A 20 -3.04 7.95 -25.40
N GLY A 21 -3.77 8.87 -26.05
CA GLY A 21 -5.23 8.92 -26.01
C GLY A 21 -5.76 10.36 -25.91
N PRO A 22 -7.04 10.53 -25.55
CA PRO A 22 -7.59 11.83 -25.20
C PRO A 22 -6.80 12.42 -24.02
N THR A 23 -6.61 13.74 -24.04
CA THR A 23 -5.83 14.46 -23.03
C THR A 23 -6.72 15.11 -21.98
N GLU A 24 -6.12 15.49 -20.84
CA GLU A 24 -6.80 16.18 -19.74
C GLU A 24 -7.99 15.39 -19.19
N LEU A 25 -7.89 14.05 -19.18
CA LEU A 25 -8.94 13.16 -18.69
C LEU A 25 -8.98 13.08 -17.17
N ILE A 26 -7.83 13.31 -16.51
CA ILE A 26 -7.70 13.13 -15.06
C ILE A 26 -7.72 14.50 -14.39
N ALA A 27 -8.79 14.79 -13.64
CA ALA A 27 -8.88 16.03 -12.89
C ALA A 27 -7.80 16.11 -11.78
N PRO A 28 -7.35 17.32 -11.40
CA PRO A 28 -6.46 17.51 -10.26
C PRO A 28 -7.05 16.94 -8.96
N ALA A 29 -6.19 16.64 -7.99
CA ALA A 29 -6.63 16.21 -6.66
C ALA A 29 -7.53 17.29 -6.03
N SER A 30 -8.68 16.89 -5.49
CA SER A 30 -9.67 17.85 -4.95
C SER A 30 -9.27 18.43 -3.58
N GLY A 31 -8.27 17.84 -2.92
CA GLY A 31 -7.80 18.25 -1.60
C GLY A 31 -8.57 17.63 -0.43
N ARG A 32 -9.28 16.52 -0.66
CA ARG A 32 -10.04 15.75 0.36
C ARG A 32 -9.16 15.27 1.51
N LYS A 33 -9.18 16.03 2.61
CA LYS A 33 -8.37 15.77 3.82
C LYS A 33 -8.88 14.59 4.64
N ASP A 34 -10.16 14.31 4.57
CA ASP A 34 -10.84 13.17 5.22
C ASP A 34 -10.33 11.83 4.67
N ILE A 35 -10.28 11.65 3.34
CA ILE A 35 -9.74 10.45 2.72
C ILE A 35 -8.25 10.28 3.08
N LYS A 36 -7.46 11.37 3.04
CA LYS A 36 -6.06 11.33 3.46
C LYS A 36 -5.90 10.97 4.94
N ALA A 37 -6.78 11.45 5.80
CA ALA A 37 -6.78 11.10 7.22
C ALA A 37 -7.11 9.62 7.44
N TRP A 38 -8.08 9.07 6.70
CA TRP A 38 -8.39 7.64 6.71
C TRP A 38 -7.20 6.80 6.23
N GLN A 39 -6.56 7.17 5.11
CA GLN A 39 -5.38 6.46 4.63
C GLN A 39 -4.24 6.45 5.66
N LYS A 40 -4.09 7.54 6.42
CA LYS A 40 -3.12 7.64 7.50
C LYS A 40 -3.50 6.76 8.70
N SER A 41 -4.78 6.72 9.08
CA SER A 41 -5.25 5.93 10.23
C SER A 41 -5.05 4.42 10.02
N VAL A 42 -5.24 3.92 8.79
CA VAL A 42 -5.07 2.50 8.47
C VAL A 42 -3.63 2.09 8.17
N GLN A 43 -2.69 3.03 8.11
CA GLN A 43 -1.32 2.78 7.62
C GLN A 43 -0.61 1.64 8.36
N THR A 44 -0.67 1.62 9.70
CA THR A 44 0.00 0.60 10.50
C THR A 44 -0.67 -0.76 10.33
N LEU A 45 -2.01 -0.79 10.38
CA LEU A 45 -2.81 -1.99 10.13
C LEU A 45 -2.46 -2.65 8.79
N LEU A 46 -2.44 -1.84 7.72
CA LEU A 46 -2.09 -2.32 6.38
C LEU A 46 -0.65 -2.82 6.29
N ARG A 47 0.32 -2.16 6.94
CA ARG A 47 1.71 -2.65 6.95
C ARG A 47 1.82 -4.02 7.63
N THR A 48 1.13 -4.22 8.75
CA THR A 48 1.11 -5.49 9.47
C THR A 48 0.49 -6.61 8.63
N LEU A 49 -0.63 -6.32 7.95
CA LEU A 49 -1.30 -7.32 7.11
C LEU A 49 -0.56 -7.60 5.80
N GLN A 50 -0.14 -6.56 5.07
CA GLN A 50 0.31 -6.70 3.69
C GLN A 50 1.77 -7.13 3.55
N ARG A 51 2.69 -6.57 4.35
CA ARG A 51 4.14 -6.79 4.14
C ARG A 51 4.52 -8.28 4.22
N PRO A 52 4.05 -9.06 5.22
CA PRO A 52 4.32 -10.49 5.24
C PRO A 52 3.71 -11.23 4.05
N ARG A 53 2.51 -10.82 3.60
CA ARG A 53 1.82 -11.42 2.46
C ARG A 53 2.53 -11.14 1.12
N TYR A 54 3.08 -9.95 0.94
CA TYR A 54 3.85 -9.60 -0.26
C TYR A 54 5.02 -10.55 -0.48
N VAL A 55 5.83 -10.79 0.56
CA VAL A 55 7.01 -11.66 0.44
C VAL A 55 6.65 -13.14 0.40
N ALA A 56 5.52 -13.54 1.00
CA ALA A 56 5.07 -14.92 1.06
C ALA A 56 4.33 -15.39 -0.20
N THR A 57 3.61 -14.51 -0.91
CA THR A 57 2.69 -14.93 -1.98
C THR A 57 3.36 -15.54 -3.20
N GLY A 58 4.62 -15.19 -3.51
CA GLY A 58 5.31 -15.61 -4.73
C GLY A 58 4.73 -15.10 -6.06
N LEU A 59 3.57 -14.42 -6.03
CA LEU A 59 2.87 -13.85 -7.19
C LEU A 59 3.48 -12.53 -7.67
N LEU A 60 4.13 -11.79 -6.78
CA LEU A 60 4.77 -10.51 -7.10
C LEU A 60 6.12 -10.78 -7.77
N PRO A 61 6.33 -10.34 -9.04
CA PRO A 61 7.55 -10.62 -9.79
C PRO A 61 8.84 -10.24 -9.05
N GLU A 62 8.83 -9.11 -8.34
CA GLU A 62 9.94 -8.61 -7.54
C GLU A 62 10.36 -9.53 -6.38
N PHE A 63 9.49 -10.47 -5.99
CA PHE A 63 9.72 -11.43 -4.91
C PHE A 63 9.81 -12.88 -5.40
N GLN A 64 9.98 -13.10 -6.71
CA GLN A 64 10.26 -14.45 -7.22
C GLN A 64 11.63 -14.95 -6.76
N GLN A 65 12.63 -14.07 -6.73
CA GLN A 65 13.98 -14.39 -6.26
C GLN A 65 14.11 -14.19 -4.75
N LEU A 66 14.87 -15.06 -4.09
CA LEU A 66 15.12 -14.98 -2.65
C LEU A 66 15.77 -13.65 -2.25
N ASP A 67 16.71 -13.17 -3.04
CA ASP A 67 17.39 -11.89 -2.80
C ASP A 67 16.43 -10.70 -2.84
N GLY A 68 15.40 -10.74 -3.70
CA GLY A 68 14.35 -9.72 -3.74
C GLY A 68 13.53 -9.69 -2.46
N ARG A 69 13.18 -10.87 -1.93
CA ARG A 69 12.48 -11.00 -0.63
C ARG A 69 13.35 -10.49 0.51
N HIS A 70 14.63 -10.89 0.55
CA HIS A 70 15.57 -10.46 1.57
C HIS A 70 15.81 -8.95 1.53
N ALA A 71 15.98 -8.37 0.34
CA ALA A 71 16.12 -6.94 0.17
C ALA A 71 14.88 -6.17 0.66
N PHE A 72 13.68 -6.69 0.43
CA PHE A 72 12.45 -6.11 0.97
C PHE A 72 12.42 -6.15 2.49
N ILE A 73 12.59 -7.34 3.08
CA ILE A 73 12.56 -7.56 4.54
C ILE A 73 13.62 -6.70 5.23
N LYS A 74 14.83 -6.61 4.68
CA LYS A 74 15.91 -5.76 5.20
C LYS A 74 15.50 -4.28 5.32
N ASN A 75 14.67 -3.78 4.42
CA ASN A 75 14.36 -2.35 4.29
C ASN A 75 12.97 -1.94 4.80
N HIS A 76 12.08 -2.91 5.09
CA HIS A 76 10.69 -2.65 5.46
C HIS A 76 10.36 -3.22 6.83
N GLN A 77 10.32 -2.37 7.84
CA GLN A 77 10.08 -2.72 9.23
C GLN A 77 8.64 -3.19 9.50
N LEU A 78 8.45 -4.20 10.33
CA LEU A 78 7.10 -4.51 10.82
C LEU A 78 6.79 -3.62 12.04
N PRO A 79 5.55 -3.14 12.23
CA PRO A 79 5.15 -2.63 13.54
C PRO A 79 5.36 -3.70 14.63
N PRO A 80 5.75 -3.32 15.86
CA PRO A 80 5.89 -1.96 16.37
C PRO A 80 7.25 -1.30 16.08
N TYR A 81 8.18 -2.01 15.43
CA TYR A 81 9.56 -1.54 15.24
C TYR A 81 9.63 -0.30 14.35
N ASP A 82 10.49 0.63 14.73
CA ASP A 82 10.79 1.80 13.93
C ASP A 82 11.96 1.55 12.94
N LYS A 83 12.29 2.59 12.17
CA LYS A 83 13.34 2.49 11.14
C LYS A 83 14.74 2.36 11.76
N PRO A 84 15.14 3.17 12.78
CA PRO A 84 16.38 2.96 13.51
C PRO A 84 16.56 1.57 14.11
N GLU A 85 15.54 1.02 14.76
CA GLU A 85 15.58 -0.33 15.36
C GLU A 85 15.75 -1.41 14.29
N TRP A 86 15.05 -1.25 13.17
CA TRP A 86 15.06 -2.24 12.10
C TRP A 86 16.32 -2.17 11.23
N LYS A 87 16.77 -0.97 10.87
CA LYS A 87 17.90 -0.81 9.95
C LYS A 87 19.20 -1.09 10.67
N GLY A 88 19.98 -2.02 10.15
CA GLY A 88 21.25 -2.47 10.73
C GLY A 88 21.55 -3.92 10.35
N ASP A 89 22.62 -4.45 10.92
CA ASP A 89 22.99 -5.87 10.85
C ASP A 89 23.30 -6.49 12.23
N GLY A 90 23.07 -5.75 13.32
CA GLY A 90 23.30 -6.22 14.69
C GLY A 90 24.74 -6.06 15.17
N SER A 91 25.65 -5.55 14.33
CA SER A 91 27.02 -5.25 14.75
C SER A 91 27.11 -3.95 15.56
N PRO A 92 28.17 -3.78 16.37
CA PRO A 92 28.47 -2.49 17.01
C PRO A 92 28.64 -1.34 16.00
N GLU A 93 29.18 -1.62 14.80
CA GLU A 93 29.46 -0.63 13.76
C GLU A 93 28.21 -0.24 12.95
N ASN A 94 27.22 -1.13 12.86
CA ASN A 94 25.96 -0.92 12.16
C ASN A 94 24.78 -1.45 13.02
N PRO A 95 24.49 -0.75 14.13
CA PRO A 95 23.51 -1.20 15.12
C PRO A 95 22.11 -1.27 14.50
N GLY A 96 21.28 -2.15 15.05
CA GLY A 96 19.93 -2.45 14.58
C GLY A 96 19.71 -3.96 14.57
N MET A 97 18.62 -4.40 13.95
CA MET A 97 18.26 -5.82 13.92
C MET A 97 19.07 -6.58 12.86
N ASP A 98 19.57 -7.76 13.20
CA ASP A 98 20.23 -8.66 12.23
C ASP A 98 19.22 -9.26 11.23
N MET A 99 19.71 -9.89 10.16
CA MET A 99 18.84 -10.42 9.11
C MET A 99 18.04 -11.66 9.56
N GLU A 100 18.60 -12.51 10.41
CA GLU A 100 17.93 -13.73 10.88
C GLU A 100 16.71 -13.37 11.73
N THR A 101 16.87 -12.41 12.65
CA THR A 101 15.78 -11.87 13.46
C THR A 101 14.68 -11.25 12.59
N LYS A 102 15.03 -10.50 11.54
CA LYS A 102 14.03 -9.92 10.62
C LYS A 102 13.23 -10.97 9.87
N LEU A 103 13.89 -12.03 9.39
CA LEU A 103 13.25 -13.14 8.70
C LEU A 103 12.26 -13.85 9.65
N GLN A 104 12.69 -14.11 10.88
CA GLN A 104 11.87 -14.74 11.91
C GLN A 104 10.60 -13.91 12.21
N LEU A 105 10.74 -12.59 12.41
CA LEU A 105 9.60 -11.71 12.67
C LEU A 105 8.61 -11.67 11.49
N TYR A 106 9.10 -11.68 10.24
CA TYR A 106 8.22 -11.76 9.07
C TYR A 106 7.48 -13.10 8.98
N ALA A 107 8.16 -14.21 9.31
CA ALA A 107 7.55 -15.54 9.33
C ALA A 107 6.46 -15.63 10.43
N GLU A 108 6.76 -15.14 11.63
CA GLU A 108 5.82 -15.08 12.76
C GLU A 108 4.60 -14.21 12.44
N ALA A 109 4.81 -13.03 11.83
CA ALA A 109 3.73 -12.15 11.43
C ALA A 109 2.81 -12.77 10.36
N MET A 110 3.37 -13.58 9.46
CA MET A 110 2.58 -14.31 8.46
C MET A 110 1.82 -15.51 9.06
N ALA A 111 2.41 -16.17 10.07
CA ALA A 111 1.82 -17.33 10.74
C ALA A 111 0.78 -16.97 11.81
N SER A 112 0.85 -15.75 12.34
CA SER A 112 -0.08 -15.24 13.35
C SER A 112 -1.51 -15.17 12.81
N ASP A 113 -2.49 -15.42 13.68
CA ASP A 113 -3.91 -15.31 13.33
C ASP A 113 -4.25 -13.85 12.93
N PRO A 114 -4.61 -13.60 11.65
CA PRO A 114 -4.90 -12.25 11.19
C PRO A 114 -6.34 -11.82 11.46
N THR A 115 -7.19 -12.70 12.02
CA THR A 115 -8.64 -12.46 12.16
C THR A 115 -8.97 -11.11 12.81
N PRO A 116 -8.37 -10.72 13.95
CA PRO A 116 -8.69 -9.42 14.57
C PRO A 116 -8.32 -8.22 13.70
N LEU A 117 -7.22 -8.33 12.94
CA LEU A 117 -6.77 -7.27 12.03
C LEU A 117 -7.67 -7.19 10.78
N ILE A 118 -8.16 -8.33 10.30
CA ILE A 118 -9.12 -8.38 9.18
C ILE A 118 -10.46 -7.80 9.62
N GLU A 119 -10.92 -8.07 10.84
CA GLU A 119 -12.14 -7.48 11.40
C GLU A 119 -12.03 -5.95 11.52
N ASP A 120 -10.90 -5.43 12.05
CA ASP A 120 -10.65 -3.99 12.09
C ASP A 120 -10.62 -3.40 10.67
N LEU A 121 -9.90 -4.02 9.72
CA LEU A 121 -9.86 -3.53 8.34
C LEU A 121 -11.24 -3.52 7.68
N ASN A 122 -12.08 -4.53 7.92
CA ASN A 122 -13.45 -4.55 7.43
C ASN A 122 -14.29 -3.39 8.00
N ALA A 123 -14.15 -3.07 9.29
CA ALA A 123 -14.80 -1.90 9.88
C ALA A 123 -14.31 -0.59 9.24
N ARG A 124 -12.99 -0.47 9.00
CA ARG A 124 -12.40 0.70 8.32
C ARG A 124 -12.88 0.87 6.88
N LEU A 125 -13.15 -0.21 6.17
CA LEU A 125 -13.67 -0.12 4.80
C LEU A 125 -15.12 0.41 4.78
N ILE A 126 -15.92 0.10 5.78
CA ILE A 126 -17.27 0.69 5.93
C ILE A 126 -17.16 2.19 6.19
N GLU A 127 -16.26 2.62 7.09
CA GLU A 127 -15.99 4.05 7.31
C GLU A 127 -15.59 4.77 6.00
N LEU A 128 -14.79 4.12 5.15
CA LEU A 128 -14.39 4.67 3.86
C LEU A 128 -15.58 4.79 2.89
N GLU A 129 -16.46 3.79 2.82
CA GLU A 129 -17.64 3.82 1.93
C GLU A 129 -18.51 5.06 2.18
N ASP A 130 -18.69 5.45 3.44
CA ASP A 130 -19.46 6.65 3.79
C ASP A 130 -18.81 7.94 3.27
N MET A 131 -17.47 7.95 3.08
CA MET A 131 -16.73 9.09 2.54
C MET A 131 -16.77 9.18 1.01
N LEU A 132 -16.95 8.06 0.30
CA LEU A 132 -16.91 8.06 -1.16
C LEU A 132 -18.17 8.67 -1.77
N TYR A 133 -18.00 9.41 -2.87
CA TYR A 133 -19.12 9.98 -3.60
C TYR A 133 -20.02 8.89 -4.20
N CYS A 134 -19.45 8.00 -5.01
CA CYS A 134 -20.18 6.87 -5.61
C CYS A 134 -19.24 5.68 -5.87
N GLU A 135 -19.76 4.62 -6.50
CA GLU A 135 -19.00 3.41 -6.87
C GLU A 135 -17.92 3.68 -7.93
N HIS A 136 -17.98 4.80 -8.64
CA HIS A 136 -17.05 5.14 -9.71
C HIS A 136 -16.04 6.21 -9.35
N TYR A 137 -16.34 7.07 -8.36
CA TYR A 137 -15.52 8.24 -8.04
C TYR A 137 -15.48 8.49 -6.53
N CYS A 138 -14.30 8.86 -6.05
CA CYS A 138 -14.06 9.27 -4.67
C CYS A 138 -14.70 10.63 -4.37
N SER A 139 -14.74 11.51 -5.37
CA SER A 139 -15.11 12.91 -5.27
C SER A 139 -16.22 13.27 -6.28
N GLU A 140 -17.03 14.29 -5.98
CA GLU A 140 -18.17 14.70 -6.82
C GLU A 140 -17.78 15.15 -8.24
N GLY A 141 -16.53 15.57 -8.43
CA GLY A 141 -15.99 16.10 -9.68
C GLY A 141 -15.66 15.05 -10.76
N GLY A 142 -15.97 13.78 -10.54
CA GLY A 142 -15.62 12.68 -11.45
C GLY A 142 -14.19 12.17 -11.26
N LEU A 143 -13.64 11.55 -12.31
CA LEU A 143 -12.31 10.93 -12.29
C LEU A 143 -11.21 11.96 -12.00
N SER A 144 -10.40 11.69 -10.98
CA SER A 144 -9.36 12.60 -10.51
C SER A 144 -8.14 11.87 -9.96
N LEU A 145 -7.11 12.63 -9.59
CA LEU A 145 -5.95 12.10 -8.85
C LEU A 145 -6.32 11.52 -7.47
N ASP A 146 -7.47 11.88 -6.89
CA ASP A 146 -7.93 11.26 -5.64
C ASP A 146 -8.25 9.77 -5.85
N ASP A 147 -8.88 9.44 -6.99
CA ASP A 147 -9.21 8.08 -7.38
C ASP A 147 -7.97 7.25 -7.63
N ILE A 148 -7.01 7.78 -8.39
CA ILE A 148 -5.78 7.05 -8.71
C ILE A 148 -4.98 6.73 -7.43
N ASP A 149 -4.87 7.70 -6.52
CA ASP A 149 -4.18 7.49 -5.24
C ASP A 149 -4.90 6.47 -4.34
N LEU A 150 -6.23 6.56 -4.22
CA LEU A 150 -7.00 5.63 -3.39
C LEU A 150 -7.03 4.22 -3.99
N TRP A 151 -7.29 4.08 -5.29
CA TRP A 151 -7.45 2.80 -5.96
C TRP A 151 -6.15 1.98 -5.99
N ALA A 152 -5.00 2.63 -6.16
CA ALA A 152 -3.71 1.95 -6.03
C ALA A 152 -3.57 1.27 -4.66
N ARG A 153 -4.04 1.92 -3.60
CA ARG A 153 -4.06 1.36 -2.24
C ARG A 153 -5.11 0.27 -2.09
N LEU A 154 -6.34 0.46 -2.56
CA LEU A 154 -7.39 -0.56 -2.50
C LEU A 154 -6.98 -1.82 -3.27
N ARG A 155 -6.37 -1.67 -4.44
CA ARG A 155 -5.82 -2.81 -5.20
C ARG A 155 -4.80 -3.58 -4.39
N SER A 156 -3.93 -2.90 -3.65
CA SER A 156 -2.89 -3.55 -2.85
C SER A 156 -3.43 -4.41 -1.69
N ILE A 157 -4.62 -4.10 -1.15
CA ILE A 157 -5.20 -4.87 -0.03
C ILE A 157 -5.96 -6.11 -0.49
N THR A 158 -6.23 -6.27 -1.79
CA THR A 158 -6.88 -7.48 -2.35
C THR A 158 -6.08 -8.77 -2.17
N ILE A 159 -4.80 -8.68 -1.79
CA ILE A 159 -3.97 -9.84 -1.39
C ILE A 159 -4.42 -10.45 -0.06
N ILE A 160 -5.18 -9.72 0.74
CA ILE A 160 -5.72 -10.16 2.03
C ILE A 160 -7.04 -10.88 1.75
N LYS A 161 -7.07 -12.19 2.02
CA LYS A 161 -8.30 -12.98 1.93
C LYS A 161 -9.31 -12.54 3.00
N GLU A 162 -10.59 -12.82 2.75
CA GLU A 162 -11.70 -12.62 3.71
C GLU A 162 -12.07 -11.15 4.00
N LEU A 163 -11.49 -10.21 3.25
CA LEU A 163 -11.98 -8.83 3.24
C LEU A 163 -13.41 -8.76 2.69
N ARG A 164 -14.25 -8.00 3.37
CA ARG A 164 -15.62 -7.69 2.99
C ARG A 164 -15.63 -6.33 2.33
N TRP A 165 -15.81 -6.33 1.02
CA TRP A 165 -15.87 -5.13 0.20
C TRP A 165 -17.28 -4.51 0.27
N PRO A 166 -17.43 -3.29 0.81
CA PRO A 166 -18.70 -2.57 0.80
C PRO A 166 -19.11 -2.12 -0.62
N GLY A 167 -20.35 -1.67 -0.79
CA GLY A 167 -20.97 -1.44 -2.09
C GLY A 167 -20.17 -0.50 -2.99
N LYS A 168 -19.84 0.71 -2.52
CA LYS A 168 -19.07 1.70 -3.29
C LYS A 168 -17.59 1.32 -3.53
N LEU A 169 -17.14 0.18 -3.01
CA LEU A 169 -15.76 -0.30 -3.09
C LEU A 169 -15.62 -1.59 -3.91
N ARG A 170 -16.67 -2.02 -4.63
CA ARG A 170 -16.71 -3.24 -5.44
C ARG A 170 -16.44 -3.00 -6.93
#